data_AF-A0A1X0DXY2-F1
#
_entry.id   AF-A0A1X0DXY2-F1
#
_cell.length_a   1.000
_cell.length_b   1.000
_cell.length_c   1.000
_cell.angle_alpha   90.00
_cell.angle_beta   90.00
_cell.angle_gamma   90.00
#
_symmetry.space_group_name_H-M   'P 1'
#
loop_
_entity.id
_entity.type
_entity.pdbx_description
1 polymer ?
#
loop_
_entity_poly.entity_id
_entity_poly.type
_entity_poly.pdbx_seq_one_letter_code
_entity_poly.pdbx_strand_id
1 'polypeptide(L)'
;MSERPPLRVTLPDESSWPRPAMESDEWSGIGWKCRYAPDTVTREDLLILASIADSYGYLICETTRERREYVVREMRKALTNA
;
A
#
# COMPACT_ATOMS: atom_id res chain seq x y z
N MET A 1 30.33 -0.88 1.07
CA MET A 1 28.89 -0.87 1.36
C MET A 1 28.29 0.27 0.56
N SER A 2 27.38 -0.01 -0.37
CA SER A 2 26.75 1.04 -1.19
C SER A 2 25.85 1.88 -0.28
N GLU A 3 26.23 3.14 -0.02
CA GLU A 3 25.38 4.11 0.68
C GLU A 3 24.18 4.42 -0.20
N ARG A 4 23.08 3.68 0.00
CA ARG A 4 21.81 4.01 -0.64
C ARG A 4 21.28 5.30 -0.01
N PRO A 5 20.76 6.24 -0.81
CA PRO A 5 20.16 7.46 -0.29
C PRO A 5 19.02 7.13 0.69
N PRO A 6 18.77 8.00 1.69
CA PRO A 6 17.71 7.78 2.66
C PRO A 6 16.36 7.65 1.94
N LEU A 7 15.65 6.56 2.24
CA LEU A 7 14.40 6.20 1.58
C LEU A 7 13.21 7.08 1.94
N ARG A 8 13.33 7.81 3.04
CA ARG A 8 12.27 8.64 3.59
C ARG A 8 12.82 9.99 3.97
N VAL A 9 11.97 10.98 3.78
CA VAL A 9 12.18 12.33 4.28
C VAL A 9 11.39 12.46 5.57
N THR A 10 12.07 12.83 6.65
CA THR A 10 11.40 13.25 7.89
C THR A 10 10.85 14.66 7.67
N LEU A 11 9.56 14.83 7.91
CA LEU A 11 8.86 16.09 7.80
C LEU A 11 8.93 16.86 9.15
N PRO A 12 8.67 18.17 9.16
CA PRO A 12 8.71 18.98 10.38
C PRO A 12 7.71 18.56 11.47
N ASP A 13 6.68 17.80 11.12
CA ASP A 13 5.69 17.22 12.03
C ASP A 13 6.10 15.83 12.56
N GLU A 14 7.38 15.47 12.42
CA GLU A 14 7.99 14.19 12.78
C GLU A 14 7.44 12.98 12.01
N SER A 15 6.52 13.20 11.05
CA SER A 15 6.06 12.15 10.15
C SER A 15 7.07 11.88 9.04
N SER A 16 6.94 10.75 8.36
CA SER A 16 7.84 10.37 7.26
C SER A 16 7.11 10.28 5.93
N TRP A 17 7.80 10.68 4.86
CA TRP A 17 7.32 10.56 3.49
C TRP A 17 8.27 9.72 2.61
N PRO A 18 7.75 8.73 1.86
CA PRO A 18 6.37 8.22 1.89
C PRO A 18 6.04 7.52 3.22
N ARG A 19 4.78 7.61 3.68
CA ARG A 19 4.35 6.95 4.93
C ARG A 19 4.45 5.42 4.80
N PRO A 20 4.98 4.71 5.81
CA PRO A 20 4.92 3.25 5.87
C PRO A 20 3.45 2.80 5.83
N ALA A 21 3.09 1.96 4.86
CA ALA A 21 1.83 1.22 4.91
C ALA A 21 1.91 0.15 6.03
N MET A 22 3.10 -0.42 6.23
CA MET A 22 3.55 -1.19 7.40
C MET A 22 5.06 -0.97 7.56
N GLU A 23 5.57 -0.89 8.79
CA GLU A 23 6.97 -0.52 9.09
C GLU A 23 8.03 -1.40 8.39
N SER A 24 7.64 -2.59 7.91
CA SER A 24 8.50 -3.55 7.21
C SER A 24 8.60 -3.38 5.68
N ASP A 25 7.79 -2.52 5.05
CA ASP A 25 7.68 -2.45 3.58
C ASP A 25 8.76 -1.58 2.90
N GLU A 26 9.78 -1.17 3.64
CA GLU A 26 10.78 -0.17 3.22
C GLU A 26 11.55 -0.55 1.95
N TRP A 27 11.69 -1.84 1.64
CA TRP A 27 12.41 -2.33 0.45
C TRP A 27 11.62 -3.34 -0.39
N SER A 28 10.51 -3.86 0.13
CA SER A 28 9.70 -4.92 -0.48
C SER A 28 8.32 -4.46 -0.93
N GLY A 29 7.84 -3.31 -0.44
CA GLY A 29 6.53 -2.79 -0.76
C GLY A 29 6.41 -2.45 -2.25
N ILE A 30 5.31 -2.86 -2.88
CA ILE A 30 5.05 -2.62 -4.31
C ILE A 30 5.13 -1.14 -4.68
N GLY A 31 4.63 -0.25 -3.80
CA GLY A 31 4.71 1.20 -4.02
C GLY A 31 6.14 1.74 -4.07
N TRP A 32 7.07 1.14 -3.32
CA TRP A 32 8.49 1.50 -3.37
C TRP A 32 9.13 1.00 -4.66
N LYS A 33 8.93 -0.28 -5.02
CA LYS A 33 9.47 -0.87 -6.25
C LYS A 33 9.04 -0.06 -7.47
N CYS A 34 7.75 0.27 -7.58
CA CYS A 34 7.23 1.08 -8.68
C CYS A 34 7.87 2.47 -8.77
N ARG A 35 8.32 3.06 -7.65
CA ARG A 35 8.86 4.43 -7.61
C ARG A 35 10.38 4.49 -7.79
N TYR A 36 11.11 3.52 -7.24
CA TYR A 36 12.57 3.60 -7.10
C TYR A 36 13.34 2.44 -7.73
N ALA A 37 12.66 1.34 -8.08
CA ALA A 37 13.28 0.17 -8.72
C ALA A 37 12.31 -0.50 -9.73
N PRO A 38 11.81 0.24 -10.73
CA PRO A 38 10.77 -0.26 -11.64
C PRO A 38 11.21 -1.47 -12.48
N ASP A 39 12.51 -1.62 -12.70
CA ASP A 39 13.16 -2.77 -13.33
C ASP A 39 13.04 -4.06 -12.51
N THR A 40 12.79 -3.95 -11.20
CA THR A 40 12.60 -5.09 -10.29
C THR A 40 11.14 -5.54 -10.17
N VAL A 41 10.20 -4.84 -10.83
CA VAL A 41 8.76 -5.12 -10.75
C VAL A 41 8.43 -6.37 -11.56
N THR A 42 7.84 -7.36 -10.89
CA THR A 42 7.38 -8.60 -11.52
C THR A 42 5.93 -8.51 -12.00
N ARG A 43 5.46 -9.53 -12.72
CA ARG A 43 4.03 -9.65 -13.07
C ARG A 43 3.14 -9.80 -11.83
N GLU A 44 3.60 -10.54 -10.83
CA GLU A 44 2.87 -10.74 -9.57
C GLU A 44 2.71 -9.41 -8.81
N ASP A 45 3.80 -8.65 -8.72
CA ASP A 45 3.82 -7.29 -8.19
C ASP A 45 2.76 -6.38 -8.87
N LEU A 46 2.62 -6.45 -10.19
CA LEU A 46 1.60 -5.68 -10.94
C LEU A 46 0.17 -6.14 -10.64
N LEU A 47 -0.06 -7.44 -10.42
CA LEU A 47 -1.39 -7.95 -10.04
C LEU A 47 -1.78 -7.49 -8.63
N ILE A 48 -0.81 -7.45 -7.71
CA ILE A 48 -1.00 -6.88 -6.36
C ILE A 48 -1.34 -5.39 -6.46
N LEU A 49 -0.63 -4.64 -7.31
CA LEU A 49 -0.93 -3.22 -7.52
C LEU A 49 -2.35 -3.01 -8.07
N ALA A 50 -2.75 -3.81 -9.05
CA ALA A 50 -4.08 -3.74 -9.65
C ALA A 50 -5.19 -4.02 -8.62
N SER A 51 -5.02 -5.02 -7.75
CA SER A 51 -6.02 -5.34 -6.72
C SER A 51 -6.13 -4.24 -5.66
N ILE A 52 -5.01 -3.61 -5.29
CA ILE A 52 -5.00 -2.44 -4.39
C ILE A 52 -5.73 -1.27 -5.03
N ALA A 53 -5.42 -0.96 -6.30
CA ALA A 53 -6.04 0.16 -7.02
C ALA A 53 -7.55 -0.02 -7.18
N ASP A 54 -7.99 -1.23 -7.53
CA ASP A 54 -9.41 -1.58 -7.67
C ASP A 54 -10.14 -1.47 -6.32
N SER A 55 -9.55 -2.03 -5.26
CA SER A 55 -10.09 -1.93 -3.90
C SER A 55 -10.21 -0.49 -3.43
N TYR A 56 -9.20 0.35 -3.70
CA TYR A 56 -9.21 1.76 -3.33
C TYR A 56 -10.23 2.55 -4.15
N GLY A 57 -10.33 2.29 -5.46
CA GLY A 57 -11.34 2.87 -6.34
C GLY A 57 -12.76 2.58 -5.82
N TYR A 58 -13.04 1.34 -5.44
CA TYR A 58 -14.31 0.96 -4.84
C TYR A 58 -14.58 1.71 -3.51
N LEU A 59 -13.58 1.79 -2.63
CA LEU A 59 -13.75 2.43 -1.31
C LEU A 59 -13.88 3.96 -1.38
N ILE A 60 -13.27 4.62 -2.37
CA ILE A 60 -13.31 6.08 -2.53
C ILE A 60 -14.46 6.53 -3.41
N CYS A 61 -14.69 5.87 -4.55
CA CYS A 61 -15.58 6.38 -5.59
C CYS A 61 -17.02 5.86 -5.45
N GLU A 62 -17.22 4.68 -4.87
CA GLU A 62 -18.50 3.94 -4.96
C GLU A 62 -19.30 3.85 -3.65
N THR A 63 -18.83 4.41 -2.53
CA THR A 63 -19.46 4.12 -1.23
C THR A 63 -19.85 5.33 -0.40
N THR A 64 -21.11 5.32 0.06
CA THR A 64 -21.50 6.02 1.29
C THR A 64 -20.76 5.39 2.47
N ARG A 65 -20.55 6.17 3.55
CA ARG A 65 -19.84 5.71 4.75
C ARG A 65 -20.35 4.36 5.27
N GLU A 66 -21.66 4.18 5.28
CA GLU A 66 -22.32 2.96 5.76
C GLU A 66 -21.97 1.73 4.89
N ARG A 67 -22.02 1.85 3.56
CA ARG A 67 -21.67 0.75 2.66
C ARG A 67 -20.19 0.36 2.79
N ARG A 68 -19.32 1.36 2.94
CA ARG A 68 -17.88 1.16 3.17
C ARG A 68 -17.61 0.36 4.44
N GLU A 69 -18.22 0.77 5.56
CA GLU A 69 -18.06 0.12 6.86
C GLU A 69 -18.58 -1.33 6.83
N TYR A 70 -19.71 -1.58 6.14
CA TYR A 70 -20.22 -2.92 5.90
C TYR A 70 -19.19 -3.80 5.17
N VAL A 71 -18.66 -3.34 4.03
CA VAL A 71 -17.73 -4.13 3.20
C VAL A 71 -16.44 -4.44 3.95
N VAL A 72 -15.86 -3.44 4.64
CA VAL A 72 -14.64 -3.66 5.45
C VAL A 72 -14.87 -4.71 6.54
N ARG A 73 -16.03 -4.68 7.20
CA ARG A 73 -16.38 -5.66 8.24
C ARG A 73 -16.47 -7.08 7.68
N GLU A 74 -17.15 -7.27 6.57
CA GLU A 74 -17.30 -8.61 5.97
C GLU A 74 -15.97 -9.15 5.44
N MET A 75 -15.12 -8.30 4.84
CA MET A 75 -13.77 -8.69 4.42
C MET A 75 -12.89 -9.13 5.59
N ARG A 76 -12.93 -8.41 6.72
CA ARG A 76 -12.19 -8.81 7.93
C ARG A 76 -12.60 -10.19 8.45
N LYS A 77 -13.91 -10.48 8.46
CA LYS A 77 -14.42 -11.79 8.85
C LYS A 77 -13.90 -12.89 7.92
N ALA A 78 -13.97 -12.67 6.61
CA ALA A 78 -13.48 -13.63 5.63
C ALA A 78 -11.98 -13.94 5.82
N LEU A 79 -11.16 -12.91 6.05
CA LEU A 79 -9.72 -13.06 6.28
C LEU A 79 -9.34 -13.69 7.63
N THR A 80 -10.21 -13.58 8.64
CA THR A 80 -9.95 -14.18 9.97
C THR A 80 -10.42 -15.64 10.04
N ASN A 81 -11.34 -16.04 9.16
CA ASN A 81 -11.87 -17.39 9.04
C ASN A 81 -11.17 -18.22 7.95
N ALA A 82 -10.15 -17.66 7.28
CA ALA A 82 -9.32 -18.30 6.26
C ALA A 82 -7.96 -18.69 6.87
#